data_AF-A0A1I4BLK7-F1
#
_entry.id   AF-A0A1I4BLK7-F1
#
_cell.length_a   1.000
_cell.length_b   1.000
_cell.length_c   1.000
_cell.angle_alpha   90.00
_cell.angle_beta   90.00
_cell.angle_gamma   90.00
#
_symmetry.space_group_name_H-M   'P 1'
#
loop_
_entity.id
_entity.type
_entity.pdbx_description
1 polymer ?
#
loop_
_entity_poly.entity_id
_entity_poly.type
_entity_poly.pdbx_seq_one_letter_code
_entity_poly.pdbx_strand_id
1 'polypeptide(L)'
;MTAVTDVTGTGGRVEEDCRPDVERIVADLPGQDLLPRKEGELAFSAPWEIRAFALAVAAHRDGRFSWPEFQGRLVAAIDRWERADPAERASWSYYREWLQGLESLLLERGLVDADELDARTHEFLHGVRDPKHH
;
A
#
# COMPACT_ATOMS: atom_id res chain seq x y z
N MET A 1 -29.65 18.86 -52.84
CA MET A 1 -29.08 20.14 -52.39
C MET A 1 -29.26 20.18 -50.88
N THR A 2 -28.40 19.44 -50.15
CA THR A 2 -27.30 19.95 -49.29
C THR A 2 -27.79 20.02 -47.84
N ALA A 3 -27.49 19.00 -47.02
CA ALA A 3 -26.46 18.96 -45.96
C ALA A 3 -26.86 19.85 -44.75
N VAL A 4 -26.68 19.48 -43.48
CA VAL A 4 -25.55 18.84 -42.79
C VAL A 4 -26.10 18.23 -41.49
N THR A 5 -25.67 17.02 -41.15
CA THR A 5 -25.77 16.42 -39.82
C THR A 5 -24.72 17.08 -38.93
N ASP A 6 -25.11 17.75 -37.85
CA ASP A 6 -24.16 18.12 -36.80
C ASP A 6 -24.31 17.15 -35.63
N VAL A 7 -23.33 16.27 -35.53
CA VAL A 7 -23.10 15.39 -34.39
C VAL A 7 -22.28 16.22 -33.41
N THR A 8 -22.92 16.85 -32.43
CA THR A 8 -22.19 17.30 -31.24
C THR A 8 -22.01 16.09 -30.34
N GLY A 9 -20.94 15.34 -30.63
CA GLY A 9 -20.29 14.51 -29.64
C GLY A 9 -19.69 15.41 -28.58
N THR A 10 -20.39 15.57 -27.46
CA THR A 10 -19.78 16.11 -26.23
C THR A 10 -18.98 14.99 -25.59
N GLY A 11 -17.76 14.83 -26.06
CA GLY A 11 -16.74 14.04 -25.40
C GLY A 11 -16.22 14.77 -24.15
N GLY A 12 -16.09 14.00 -23.08
CA GLY A 12 -14.95 14.11 -22.17
C GLY A 12 -15.05 15.14 -21.06
N ARG A 13 -15.58 14.70 -19.91
CA ARG A 13 -14.71 14.38 -18.77
C ARG A 13 -15.52 13.57 -17.78
N VAL A 14 -15.38 12.25 -17.82
CA VAL A 14 -15.65 11.45 -16.64
C VAL A 14 -14.47 11.75 -15.72
N GLU A 15 -14.63 12.69 -14.80
CA GLU A 15 -13.83 12.65 -13.58
C GLU A 15 -14.24 11.34 -12.89
N GLU A 16 -13.53 10.26 -13.24
CA GLU A 16 -13.61 8.99 -12.51
C GLU A 16 -13.19 9.31 -11.07
N ASP A 17 -14.20 9.51 -10.24
CA ASP A 17 -14.07 9.68 -8.81
C ASP A 17 -13.31 8.45 -8.29
N CYS A 18 -12.02 8.60 -7.99
CA CYS A 18 -11.21 7.49 -7.47
C CYS A 18 -11.68 7.03 -6.07
N ARG A 19 -12.55 7.81 -5.39
CA ARG A 19 -13.08 7.52 -4.05
C ARG A 19 -13.94 6.26 -3.96
N PRO A 20 -14.98 6.04 -4.79
CA PRO A 20 -15.76 4.80 -4.78
C PRO A 20 -14.91 3.56 -5.07
N ASP A 21 -13.81 3.71 -5.80
CA ASP A 21 -12.92 2.61 -6.11
C ASP A 21 -12.08 2.20 -4.90
N VAL A 22 -11.52 3.16 -4.16
CA VAL A 22 -10.80 2.93 -2.89
C VAL A 22 -11.68 2.27 -1.85
N GLU A 23 -12.90 2.78 -1.63
CA GLU A 23 -13.83 2.19 -0.66
C GLU A 23 -14.27 0.78 -1.06
N ARG A 24 -14.52 0.54 -2.35
CA ARG A 24 -14.83 -0.80 -2.87
C ARG A 24 -13.66 -1.76 -2.71
N ILE A 25 -12.42 -1.33 -2.99
CA ILE A 25 -11.23 -2.14 -2.73
C ILE A 25 -11.14 -2.45 -1.24
N VAL A 26 -11.25 -1.44 -0.39
CA VAL A 26 -11.20 -1.59 1.06
C VAL A 26 -12.30 -2.52 1.55
N ALA A 27 -13.43 -2.66 0.87
CA ALA A 27 -14.49 -3.63 1.17
C ALA A 27 -14.24 -5.04 0.59
N ASP A 28 -13.56 -5.14 -0.56
CA ASP A 28 -13.27 -6.39 -1.27
C ASP A 28 -11.95 -7.05 -0.81
N LEU A 29 -11.12 -6.36 -0.02
CA LEU A 29 -9.86 -6.91 0.51
C LEU A 29 -10.14 -8.16 1.38
N PRO A 30 -9.53 -9.32 1.08
CA PRO A 30 -9.67 -10.49 1.95
C PRO A 30 -9.12 -10.19 3.36
N GLY A 31 -9.78 -10.66 4.41
CA GLY A 31 -9.33 -10.38 5.79
C GLY A 31 -9.68 -8.97 6.30
N GLN A 32 -10.80 -8.40 5.84
CA GLN A 32 -11.46 -7.21 6.38
C GLN A 32 -11.43 -7.13 7.93
N ASP A 33 -11.61 -8.29 8.57
CA ASP A 33 -11.73 -8.42 10.03
C ASP A 33 -10.38 -8.32 10.75
N LEU A 34 -9.26 -8.46 10.03
CA LEU A 34 -7.91 -8.39 10.57
C LEU A 34 -7.34 -6.97 10.54
N LEU A 35 -8.01 -6.04 9.84
CA LEU A 35 -7.61 -4.64 9.77
C LEU A 35 -8.06 -3.90 11.03
N PRO A 36 -7.17 -3.15 11.71
CA PRO A 36 -7.55 -2.38 12.89
C PRO A 36 -8.57 -1.31 12.50
N ARG A 37 -9.77 -1.42 13.09
CA ARG A 37 -10.85 -0.45 12.90
C ARG A 37 -11.14 0.32 14.18
N LYS A 38 -11.52 1.59 14.02
CA LYS A 38 -12.11 2.42 15.07
C LYS A 38 -13.40 3.01 14.52
N GLU A 39 -14.51 2.75 15.21
CA GLU A 39 -15.84 3.23 14.82
C GLU A 39 -16.27 2.82 13.39
N GLY A 40 -15.75 1.69 12.88
CA GLY A 40 -16.08 1.14 11.56
C GLY A 40 -15.11 1.55 10.45
N GLU A 41 -14.25 2.54 10.67
CA GLU A 41 -13.24 3.00 9.71
C GLU A 41 -11.85 2.42 10.02
N LEU A 42 -10.99 2.33 9.00
CA LEU A 42 -9.59 1.94 9.20
C LEU A 42 -8.90 2.93 10.15
N ALA A 43 -8.42 2.41 11.26
CA ALA A 43 -7.75 3.20 12.27
C ALA A 43 -6.27 3.36 11.91
N PHE A 44 -5.87 4.60 11.65
CA PHE A 44 -4.48 4.97 11.46
C PHE A 44 -4.05 5.95 12.55
N SER A 45 -2.99 5.61 13.26
CA SER A 45 -2.40 6.39 14.35
C SER A 45 -1.36 7.40 13.85
N ALA A 46 -0.80 7.18 12.66
CA ALA A 46 0.21 8.05 12.07
C ALA A 46 0.08 8.16 10.54
N PRO A 47 0.53 9.29 9.94
CA PRO A 47 0.42 9.50 8.49
C PRO A 47 1.13 8.45 7.62
N TRP A 48 2.16 7.80 8.15
CA TRP A 48 2.90 6.76 7.42
C TRP A 48 2.11 5.45 7.29
N GLU A 49 1.20 5.16 8.22
CA GLU A 49 0.42 3.92 8.23
C GLU A 49 -0.55 3.89 7.04
N ILE A 50 -1.21 5.02 6.75
CA ILE A 50 -2.06 5.19 5.56
C ILE A 50 -1.25 4.98 4.28
N ARG A 51 -0.03 5.53 4.22
CA ARG A 51 0.84 5.40 3.05
C ARG A 51 1.29 3.95 2.82
N ALA A 52 1.65 3.24 3.88
CA ALA A 52 2.03 1.83 3.80
C ALA A 52 0.85 0.96 3.32
N PHE A 53 -0.34 1.20 3.85
CA PHE A 53 -1.56 0.54 3.40
C PHE A 53 -1.86 0.82 1.93
N ALA A 54 -1.85 2.09 1.52
CA ALA A 54 -2.11 2.49 0.14
C ALA A 54 -1.10 1.87 -0.84
N LEU A 55 0.17 1.76 -0.46
CA LEU A 55 1.20 1.12 -1.28
C LEU A 55 0.93 -0.38 -1.48
N ALA A 56 0.60 -1.09 -0.41
CA ALA A 56 0.25 -2.52 -0.49
C ALA A 56 -0.96 -2.75 -1.41
N VAL A 57 -2.01 -1.94 -1.24
CA VAL A 57 -3.22 -2.01 -2.05
C VAL A 57 -2.94 -1.70 -3.52
N ALA A 58 -2.16 -0.66 -3.80
CA ALA A 58 -1.79 -0.29 -5.16
C ALA A 58 -0.98 -1.40 -5.86
N ALA A 59 0.01 -1.97 -5.17
CA ALA A 59 0.82 -3.07 -5.71
C ALA A 59 -0.02 -4.33 -5.98
N HIS A 60 -0.96 -4.65 -5.09
CA HIS A 60 -1.89 -5.76 -5.31
C HIS A 60 -2.78 -5.52 -6.56
N ARG A 61 -3.34 -4.31 -6.71
CA ARG A 61 -4.17 -3.96 -7.88
C ARG A 61 -3.42 -4.04 -9.20
N ASP A 62 -2.13 -3.68 -9.19
CA ASP A 62 -1.26 -3.79 -10.35
C ASP A 62 -0.81 -5.24 -10.61
N GLY A 63 -1.36 -6.22 -9.87
CA GLY A 63 -1.10 -7.65 -10.06
C GLY A 63 0.31 -8.08 -9.64
N ARG A 64 1.02 -7.25 -8.87
CA ARG A 64 2.41 -7.52 -8.45
C ARG A 64 2.52 -8.69 -7.48
N PHE A 65 1.47 -8.89 -6.69
CA PHE A 65 1.28 -10.05 -5.83
C PHE A 65 -0.22 -10.27 -5.57
N SER A 66 -0.57 -11.48 -5.16
CA SER A 66 -1.92 -11.78 -4.68
C SER A 66 -2.06 -11.42 -3.20
N TRP A 67 -3.26 -11.05 -2.79
CA TRP A 67 -3.51 -10.68 -1.40
C TRP A 67 -3.21 -11.80 -0.37
N PRO A 68 -3.55 -13.08 -0.62
CA PRO A 68 -3.19 -14.16 0.29
C PRO A 68 -1.68 -14.33 0.51
N GLU A 69 -0.85 -14.03 -0.50
CA GLU A 69 0.60 -14.05 -0.35
C GLU A 69 1.07 -12.98 0.63
N PHE A 70 0.53 -11.77 0.51
CA PHE A 70 0.78 -10.70 1.45
C PHE A 70 0.32 -11.06 2.88
N GLN A 71 -0.88 -11.62 3.03
CA GLN A 71 -1.36 -12.09 4.34
C GLN A 71 -0.43 -13.14 4.95
N GLY A 72 0.08 -14.07 4.15
CA GLY A 72 1.06 -15.05 4.61
C GLY A 72 2.36 -14.40 5.14
N ARG A 73 2.84 -13.35 4.47
CA ARG A 73 4.03 -12.60 4.92
C ARG A 73 3.76 -11.77 6.18
N LEU A 74 2.58 -11.18 6.30
CA LEU A 74 2.16 -10.49 7.52
C LEU A 74 2.09 -11.44 8.72
N VAL A 75 1.46 -12.61 8.57
CA VAL A 75 1.43 -13.62 9.64
C VAL A 75 2.84 -14.04 10.03
N ALA A 76 3.72 -14.29 9.05
CA ALA A 76 5.11 -14.64 9.33
C ALA A 76 5.89 -13.53 10.07
N ALA A 77 5.62 -12.25 9.77
CA ALA A 77 6.23 -11.12 10.48
C ALA A 77 5.76 -11.05 11.93
N ILE A 78 4.44 -11.15 12.16
CA ILE A 78 3.85 -11.20 13.52
C ILE A 78 4.41 -12.37 14.31
N ASP A 79 4.45 -13.57 13.72
CA ASP A 79 5.04 -14.77 14.30
C ASP A 79 6.51 -14.58 14.70
N ARG A 80 7.30 -13.89 13.86
CA ARG A 80 8.70 -13.57 14.15
C ARG A 80 8.79 -12.62 15.34
N TRP A 81 7.97 -11.57 15.37
CA TRP A 81 7.90 -10.62 16.48
C TRP A 81 7.52 -11.35 17.78
N GLU A 82 6.51 -12.22 17.75
CA GLU A 82 6.03 -12.98 18.91
C GLU A 82 7.07 -13.94 19.50
N ARG A 83 7.99 -14.45 18.66
CA ARG A 83 9.08 -15.34 19.08
C ARG A 83 10.37 -14.61 19.46
N ALA A 84 10.50 -13.32 19.13
CA ALA A 84 11.68 -12.52 19.47
C ALA A 84 11.79 -12.31 20.99
N ASP A 85 13.02 -12.20 21.50
CA ASP A 85 13.27 -11.94 22.92
C ASP A 85 12.59 -10.62 23.34
N PRO A 86 11.85 -10.58 24.46
CA PRO A 86 11.26 -9.35 24.98
C PRO A 86 12.24 -8.18 25.12
N ALA A 87 13.52 -8.45 25.36
CA ALA A 87 14.58 -7.43 25.46
C ALA A 87 14.99 -6.83 24.10
N GLU A 88 14.80 -7.55 23.00
CA GLU A 88 15.14 -7.13 21.63
C GLU A 88 13.92 -6.58 20.87
N ARG A 89 12.74 -6.80 21.42
CA ARG A 89 11.47 -6.48 20.79
C ARG A 89 11.12 -5.00 20.97
N ALA A 90 10.98 -4.30 19.84
CA ALA A 90 10.35 -2.97 19.83
C ALA A 90 8.89 -3.07 20.29
N SER A 91 8.33 -1.95 20.80
CA SER A 91 6.92 -1.89 21.17
C SER A 91 6.02 -2.36 20.02
N TRP A 92 4.99 -3.15 20.36
CA TRP A 92 4.06 -3.71 19.39
C TRP A 92 3.43 -2.63 18.51
N SER A 93 3.44 -2.84 17.21
CA SER A 93 2.74 -1.98 16.24
C SER A 93 2.30 -2.83 15.05
N TYR A 94 0.98 -2.95 14.88
CA TYR A 94 0.40 -3.71 13.78
C TYR A 94 0.92 -3.25 12.41
N TYR A 95 0.92 -1.94 12.16
CA TYR A 95 1.38 -1.40 10.88
C TYR A 95 2.90 -1.51 10.68
N ARG A 96 3.68 -1.72 11.76
CA ARG A 96 5.12 -2.02 11.64
C ARG A 96 5.32 -3.44 11.13
N GLU A 97 4.61 -4.41 11.70
CA GLU A 97 4.65 -5.80 11.22
C GLU A 97 4.04 -5.93 9.81
N TRP A 98 3.01 -5.12 9.51
CA TRP A 98 2.48 -4.94 8.15
C TRP A 98 3.55 -4.51 7.16
N LEU A 99 4.33 -3.48 7.50
CA LEU A 99 5.39 -2.96 6.65
C LEU A 99 6.50 -4.00 6.47
N GLN A 100 6.89 -4.71 7.53
CA GLN A 100 7.87 -5.81 7.47
C GLN A 100 7.43 -6.94 6.52
N GLY A 101 6.16 -7.34 6.62
CA GLY A 101 5.58 -8.33 5.71
C GLY A 101 5.54 -7.85 4.26
N LEU A 102 5.19 -6.58 4.03
CA LEU A 102 5.15 -5.98 2.71
C LEU A 102 6.56 -5.90 2.09
N GLU A 103 7.53 -5.38 2.82
CA GLU A 103 8.92 -5.26 2.39
C GLU A 103 9.50 -6.62 2.01
N SER A 104 9.31 -7.62 2.88
CA SER A 104 9.73 -9.00 2.62
C SER A 104 9.14 -9.54 1.31
N LEU A 105 7.84 -9.30 1.08
CA LEU A 105 7.18 -9.73 -0.15
C LEU A 105 7.72 -9.03 -1.40
N LEU A 106 7.95 -7.71 -1.33
CA LEU A 106 8.44 -6.93 -2.46
C LEU A 106 9.86 -7.34 -2.85
N LEU A 107 10.73 -7.59 -1.86
CA LEU A 107 12.09 -8.10 -2.06
C LEU A 107 12.08 -9.49 -2.70
N GLU A 108 11.29 -10.43 -2.16
CA GLU A 108 11.18 -11.78 -2.72
C GLU A 108 10.66 -11.81 -4.16
N ARG A 109 9.81 -10.85 -4.52
CA ARG A 109 9.30 -10.69 -5.89
C ARG A 109 10.28 -9.93 -6.81
N GLY A 110 11.40 -9.42 -6.29
CA GLY A 110 12.34 -8.59 -7.03
C GLY A 110 11.74 -7.27 -7.52
N LEU A 111 10.68 -6.79 -6.84
CA LEU A 111 10.02 -5.52 -7.17
C LEU A 111 10.75 -4.32 -6.54
N VAL A 112 11.50 -4.60 -5.49
CA VAL A 112 12.39 -3.68 -4.82
C VAL A 112 13.73 -4.39 -4.65
N ASP A 113 14.81 -3.67 -4.87
CA ASP A 113 16.17 -4.12 -4.55
C ASP A 113 16.54 -3.66 -3.14
N ALA A 114 17.17 -4.54 -2.36
CA ALA A 114 17.49 -4.25 -0.96
C ALA A 114 18.52 -3.12 -0.84
N ASP A 115 19.56 -3.13 -1.68
CA ASP A 115 20.62 -2.13 -1.65
C ASP A 115 20.06 -0.76 -2.10
N GLU A 116 19.18 -0.75 -3.10
CA GLU A 116 18.48 0.48 -3.53
C GLU A 116 17.55 1.03 -2.44
N LEU A 117 16.82 0.15 -1.74
CA LEU A 117 15.93 0.57 -0.64
C LEU A 117 16.71 1.16 0.53
N ASP A 118 17.82 0.55 0.90
CA ASP A 118 18.73 1.04 1.95
C ASP A 118 19.35 2.38 1.55
N ALA A 119 19.81 2.52 0.31
CA ALA A 119 20.35 3.76 -0.22
C ALA A 119 19.32 4.91 -0.14
N ARG A 120 18.08 4.67 -0.61
CA ARG A 120 17.01 5.68 -0.57
C ARG A 120 16.58 6.01 0.86
N THR A 121 16.58 5.04 1.76
CA THR A 121 16.28 5.26 3.19
C THR A 121 17.35 6.13 3.82
N HIS A 122 18.62 5.86 3.54
CA HIS A 122 19.73 6.66 3.99
C HIS A 122 19.65 8.11 3.45
N GLU A 123 19.42 8.28 2.14
CA GLU A 123 19.20 9.61 1.54
C GLU A 123 18.08 10.39 2.22
N PHE A 124 16.94 9.73 2.49
CA PHE A 124 15.80 10.34 3.16
C PHE A 124 16.12 10.76 4.60
N LEU A 125 16.78 9.90 5.37
CA LEU A 125 17.19 10.20 6.76
C LEU A 125 18.19 11.36 6.84
N HIS A 126 19.07 11.48 5.84
CA HIS A 126 20.07 12.53 5.76
C HIS A 126 19.58 13.80 5.03
N GLY A 127 18.29 13.87 4.70
CA GLY A 127 17.66 15.06 4.11
C GLY A 127 18.08 15.34 2.67
N VAL A 128 18.76 14.40 2.02
CA VAL A 128 19.12 14.48 0.60
C VAL A 128 17.91 14.00 -0.19
N ARG A 129 16.97 14.92 -0.44
CA ARG A 129 15.92 14.68 -1.44
C ARG A 129 16.47 15.18 -2.77
N ASP A 130 16.69 14.30 -3.75
CA ASP A 130 16.78 14.77 -5.13
C ASP A 130 15.37 15.30 -5.50
N PRO A 131 15.19 16.61 -5.76
CA PRO A 131 13.89 17.16 -6.12
C PRO A 131 13.48 16.77 -7.55
N LYS A 132 14.23 15.92 -8.26
CA LYS A 132 14.00 15.63 -9.68
C LYS A 132 13.48 14.22 -9.91
N HIS A 133 12.15 14.10 -9.89
CA HIS A 133 11.45 13.27 -10.87
C HIS A 133 10.03 13.83 -11.07
N HIS A 134 9.89 14.56 -12.19
CA HIS A 134 8.70 15.13 -12.86
C HIS A 134 7.96 16.31 -12.23
#